data_AF-A0A257NCX6-F1
#
_entry.id   AF-A0A257NCX6-F1
#
_cell.length_a   1.000
_cell.length_b   1.000
_cell.length_c   1.000
_cell.angle_alpha   90.00
_cell.angle_beta   90.00
_cell.angle_gamma   90.00
#
_symmetry.space_group_name_H-M   'P 1'
#
loop_
_entity.id
_entity.type
_entity.pdbx_description
1 polymer ?
#
loop_
_entity_poly.entity_id
_entity_poly.type
_entity_poly.pdbx_seq_one_letter_code
_entity_poly.pdbx_strand_id
1 'polypeptide(L)' 'MDYSEELVMTRLAAEVPYEMAGMRLDQVLAELFADYSRSKLQTWVKSGRVQVNCQ' A
#
# COMPACT_ATOMS: atom_id res chain seq x y z
N MET A 1 -12.09 12.45 -31.01
CA MET A 1 -11.82 12.95 -29.65
C MET A 1 -11.09 11.85 -28.93
N ASP A 2 -9.85 12.14 -28.61
CA ASP A 2 -8.84 11.26 -28.07
C ASP A 2 -9.25 10.81 -26.66
N TYR A 3 -9.67 9.55 -26.50
CA TYR A 3 -9.87 8.93 -25.19
C TYR A 3 -8.51 8.61 -24.59
N SER A 4 -7.67 9.64 -24.45
CA SER A 4 -6.53 9.66 -23.55
C SER A 4 -7.05 9.81 -22.13
N GLU A 5 -7.85 8.82 -21.69
CA GLU A 5 -8.07 8.63 -20.26
C GLU A 5 -6.76 8.06 -19.72
N GLU A 6 -5.89 9.01 -19.38
CA GLU A 6 -4.65 8.81 -18.64
C GLU A 6 -4.84 7.67 -17.64
N LEU A 7 -4.05 6.62 -17.81
CA LEU A 7 -3.98 5.52 -16.84
C LEU A 7 -3.72 6.13 -15.47
N VAL A 8 -4.76 6.27 -14.67
CA VAL A 8 -4.69 6.80 -13.32
C VAL A 8 -3.91 5.77 -12.51
N MET A 9 -2.59 5.96 -12.43
CA MET A 9 -1.72 5.16 -11.57
C MET A 9 -2.15 5.45 -10.13
N THR A 10 -3.01 4.60 -9.60
CA THR A 10 -3.55 4.74 -8.24
C THR A 10 -2.41 4.53 -7.25
N ARG A 11 -1.85 5.63 -6.74
CA ARG A 11 -0.87 5.58 -5.65
C ARG A 11 -1.63 5.57 -4.34
N LEU A 12 -1.41 4.53 -3.56
CA LEU A 12 -1.98 4.39 -2.23
C LEU A 12 -0.98 4.95 -1.22
N ALA A 13 -1.41 5.93 -0.43
CA ALA A 13 -0.65 6.50 0.66
C ALA A 13 -1.51 6.52 1.91
N ALA A 14 -0.96 6.09 3.03
CA ALA A 14 -1.62 6.07 4.32
C ALA A 14 -0.60 6.36 5.42
N GLU A 15 -1.01 7.05 6.47
CA GLU A 15 -0.17 7.33 7.63
C GLU A 15 -0.29 6.17 8.63
N VAL A 16 0.86 5.66 9.07
CA VAL A 16 0.92 4.60 10.09
C VAL A 16 0.85 5.27 11.48
N PRO A 17 -0.19 5.05 12.28
CA PRO A 17 -0.24 5.57 13.64
C PRO A 17 0.83 4.92 14.53
N TYR A 18 1.30 5.66 15.54
CA TYR A 18 2.37 5.20 16.43
C TYR A 18 1.99 3.94 17.23
N GLU A 19 0.70 3.70 17.45
CA GLU A 19 0.19 2.49 18.11
C GLU A 19 0.48 1.20 17.32
N MET A 20 0.64 1.32 16.00
CA MET A 20 1.05 0.22 15.12
C MET A 20 2.58 0.17 14.93
N ALA A 21 3.34 1.07 15.57
CA ALA A 21 4.79 1.03 15.52
C ALA A 21 5.32 -0.23 16.22
N GLY A 22 6.15 -0.99 15.52
CA GLY A 22 6.65 -2.30 15.98
C GLY A 22 5.82 -3.50 15.49
N MET A 23 4.68 -3.27 14.86
CA MET A 23 3.98 -4.31 14.10
C MET A 23 4.70 -4.62 12.78
N ARG A 24 4.40 -5.78 12.21
CA ARG A 24 4.91 -6.16 10.89
C ARG A 24 4.29 -5.26 9.82
N LEU A 25 5.09 -4.82 8.85
CA LEU A 25 4.62 -4.01 7.72
C LEU A 25 3.42 -4.63 7.00
N ASP A 26 3.40 -5.96 6.81
CA ASP A 26 2.27 -6.65 6.18
C ASP A 26 0.98 -6.59 7.00
N GLN A 27 1.07 -6.53 8.33
CA GLN A 27 -0.07 -6.39 9.22
C GLN A 27 -0.60 -4.96 9.20
N VAL A 28 0.31 -3.98 9.28
CA VAL A 28 -0.04 -2.55 9.19
C VAL A 28 -0.72 -2.22 7.87
N LEU A 29 -0.20 -2.74 6.75
CA LEU A 29 -0.85 -2.60 5.45
C LEU A 29 -2.22 -3.26 5.41
N ALA A 30 -2.41 -4.40 6.07
CA ALA A 30 -3.72 -5.06 6.10
C ALA A 30 -4.76 -4.28 6.90
N GLU A 31 -4.34 -3.51 7.92
CA GLU A 31 -5.21 -2.57 8.64
C GLU A 31 -5.46 -1.30 7.82
N LEU A 32 -4.42 -0.66 7.30
CA LEU A 32 -4.53 0.58 6.52
C LEU A 32 -5.25 0.39 5.19
N PHE A 33 -5.04 -0.77 4.55
CA PHE A 33 -5.57 -1.13 3.24
C PHE A 33 -6.46 -2.36 3.34
N ALA A 34 -7.42 -2.34 4.27
CA ALA A 34 -8.41 -3.41 4.46
C ALA A 34 -9.25 -3.70 3.21
N ASP A 35 -9.34 -2.74 2.27
CA ASP A 35 -9.94 -2.90 0.95
C ASP A 35 -9.21 -3.91 0.04
N TYR A 36 -7.93 -4.19 0.33
CA TYR A 36 -7.11 -5.09 -0.48
C TYR A 36 -6.89 -6.42 0.23
N SER A 37 -7.02 -7.52 -0.51
CA SER A 37 -6.79 -8.86 0.03
C SER A 37 -5.36 -8.99 0.58
N ARG A 38 -5.20 -9.65 1.74
CA ARG A 38 -3.87 -9.90 2.35
C ARG A 38 -2.85 -10.47 1.38
N SER A 39 -3.27 -11.37 0.48
CA SER A 39 -2.40 -11.96 -0.55
C SER A 39 -1.84 -10.91 -1.53
N LYS A 40 -2.63 -9.88 -1.86
CA LYS A 40 -2.25 -8.79 -2.77
C LYS A 40 -1.27 -7.84 -2.10
N LEU A 41 -1.54 -7.45 -0.86
CA LEU A 41 -0.62 -6.66 -0.03
C LEU A 41 0.70 -7.41 0.19
N GLN A 42 0.63 -8.71 0.50
CA GLN A 42 1.81 -9.54 0.68
C GLN A 42 2.64 -9.66 -0.61
N THR A 43 2.00 -9.68 -1.77
CA THR A 43 2.68 -9.61 -3.07
C THR A 43 3.39 -8.26 -3.24
N TRP A 44 2.76 -7.13 -2.91
CA TRP A 44 3.38 -5.81 -3.04
C TRP A 44 4.57 -5.61 -2.10
N VAL A 45 4.47 -6.09 -0.86
CA VAL A 45 5.58 -6.11 0.10
C VAL A 45 6.74 -6.95 -0.45
N LYS A 46 6.45 -8.16 -0.94
CA LYS A 46 7.47 -9.04 -1.55
C LYS A 46 8.09 -8.47 -2.82
N SER A 47 7.31 -7.73 -3.61
CA SER A 47 7.75 -7.08 -4.83
C SER A 47 8.50 -5.76 -4.60
N GLY A 48 8.66 -5.30 -3.35
CA GLY A 48 9.30 -4.02 -3.05
C GLY A 48 8.51 -2.81 -3.57
N ARG A 49 7.20 -2.95 -3.76
CA ARG A 49 6.30 -1.88 -4.21
C ARG A 49 5.75 -1.02 -3.08
N VAL A 50 6.12 -1.34 -1.84
CA VAL A 50 5.73 -0.58 -0.65
C VAL A 50 6.96 0.15 -0.15
N GLN A 51 6.86 1.47 -0.05
CA GLN A 51 7.87 2.32 0.57
C GLN A 51 7.34 2.82 1.90
N VAL A 52 8.18 2.80 2.93
CA VAL A 52 7.85 3.30 4.27
C VAL A 52 8.81 4.44 4.57
N ASN A 53 8.30 5.66 4.79
CA ASN A 53 9.14 6.83 5.06
C ASN A 53 10.30 7.01 4.06
N CYS A 54 10.03 6.78 2.77
CA CYS A 54 11.03 6.88 1.70
C CYS A 54 12.21 5.87 1.76
N GLN A 55 12.08 4.78 2.54
CA GLN A 55 12.97 3.61 2.51
C GLN A 55 12.50 2.51 1.57
#